data_AF-A0A4Q5T5N3-F1
#
_entry.id   AF-A0A4Q5T5N3-F1
#
_cell.length_a   1.000
_cell.length_b   1.000
_cell.length_c   1.000
_cell.angle_alpha   90.00
_cell.angle_beta   90.00
_cell.angle_gamma   90.00
#
_symmetry.space_group_name_H-M   'P 1'
#
loop_
_entity.id
_entity.type
_entity.pdbx_description
1 polymer ?
#
loop_
_entity_poly.entity_id
_entity_poly.type
_entity_poly.pdbx_seq_one_letter_code
_entity_poly.pdbx_strand_id
1 'polypeptide(L)' 'MPEMPEVDALVVFLRERAVGAVLADVELASFAVLKTFDPPVSALAGLQVTG' A
#
# COMPACT_ATOMS: atom_id res chain seq x y z
N MET A 1 -8.46 15.42 -2.92
CA MET A 1 -7.98 14.54 -4.01
C MET A 1 -6.61 15.07 -4.37
N PRO A 2 -5.54 14.27 -4.24
CA PRO A 2 -4.21 14.74 -4.58
C PRO A 2 -4.08 14.94 -6.10
N GLU A 3 -3.23 15.88 -6.50
CA GLU A 3 -2.88 16.15 -7.90
C GLU A 3 -1.70 15.29 -8.37
N MET A 4 -1.48 15.19 -9.68
CA MET A 4 -0.39 14.39 -10.25
C MET A 4 0.99 14.69 -9.63
N PRO A 5 1.39 15.97 -9.43
CA PRO A 5 2.70 16.26 -8.83
C PRO A 5 2.84 15.74 -7.39
N GLU A 6 1.74 15.72 -6.62
CA GLU A 6 1.72 15.24 -5.24
C GLU A 6 1.82 13.71 -5.19
N VAL A 7 1.16 13.03 -6.13
CA VAL A 7 1.26 11.57 -6.30
C VAL A 7 2.68 11.18 -6.70
N ASP A 8 3.29 11.88 -7.65
CA ASP A 8 4.66 11.58 -8.10
C ASP A 8 5.68 11.73 -6.95
N ALA A 9 5.55 12.80 -6.15
CA ALA A 9 6.38 13.01 -4.98
C ALA A 9 6.22 11.88 -3.94
N LEU A 10 4.98 11.41 -3.72
CA LEU A 10 4.71 10.31 -2.80
C LEU A 10 5.28 8.99 -3.31
N VAL A 11 5.18 8.71 -4.61
CA VAL A 11 5.75 7.49 -5.23
C VAL A 11 7.26 7.44 -5.00
N VAL A 12 7.98 8.54 -5.26
CA VAL A 12 9.42 8.62 -5.03
C VAL A 12 9.75 8.38 -3.55
N PHE A 13 9.06 9.08 -2.65
CA PHE A 13 9.26 8.96 -1.21
C PHE A 13 9.07 7.52 -0.70
N LEU A 14 8.01 6.83 -1.15
CA LEU A 14 7.68 5.47 -0.75
C LEU A 14 8.65 4.45 -1.35
N ARG A 15 9.05 4.62 -2.62
CA ARG A 15 9.98 3.70 -3.29
C ARG A 15 11.30 3.57 -2.52
N GLU A 16 11.83 4.68 -2.02
CA GLU A 16 13.06 4.70 -1.21
C GLU A 16 12.95 3.96 0.14
N ARG A 17 11.73 3.81 0.67
CA ARG A 17 11.50 3.35 2.05
C ARG A 17 10.83 1.98 2.15
N ALA A 18 10.02 1.62 1.16
CA ALA A 18 9.14 0.46 1.23
C ALA A 18 9.62 -0.69 0.35
N VAL A 19 10.23 -0.44 -0.81
CA VAL A 19 10.68 -1.52 -1.70
C VAL A 19 11.72 -2.39 -0.98
N GLY A 20 11.50 -3.70 -0.98
CA GLY A 20 12.32 -4.64 -0.21
C GLY A 20 11.79 -4.97 1.18
N ALA A 21 10.90 -4.14 1.74
CA ALA A 21 10.26 -4.44 3.01
C ALA A 21 9.24 -5.58 2.86
N VAL A 22 9.09 -6.37 3.93
CA VAL A 22 8.07 -7.42 4.04
C VAL A 22 6.93 -6.88 4.89
N LEU A 23 5.69 -7.07 4.44
CA LEU A 23 4.50 -6.69 5.19
C LEU A 23 4.35 -7.60 6.40
N ALA A 24 4.46 -7.03 7.61
CA ALA A 24 4.28 -7.79 8.84
C ALA A 24 2.80 -8.09 9.12
N ASP A 25 1.94 -7.09 8.93
CA ASP A 25 0.49 -7.19 9.13
C ASP A 25 -0.25 -6.05 8.38
N VAL A 26 -1.57 -6.13 8.25
CA VAL A 26 -2.42 -5.09 7.64
C VAL A 26 -3.70 -4.88 8.45
N GLU A 27 -3.90 -3.65 8.91
CA GLU A 27 -5.12 -3.24 9.62
C GLU A 27 -6.02 -2.37 8.73
N LEU A 28 -7.33 -2.57 8.83
CA LEU A 28 -8.32 -1.78 8.09
C LEU A 28 -8.56 -0.44 8.76
N ALA A 29 -8.23 0.65 8.07
CA ALA A 29 -8.48 2.00 8.57
C ALA A 29 -9.98 2.35 8.64
N SER A 30 -10.82 1.77 7.78
CA SER A 30 -12.27 1.90 7.86
C SER A 30 -12.99 0.80 7.08
N PHE A 31 -14.24 0.49 7.42
CA PHE A 31 -15.06 -0.47 6.67
C PHE A 31 -15.25 -0.09 5.19
N ALA A 32 -15.23 1.20 4.85
CA ALA A 32 -15.45 1.68 3.49
C ALA A 32 -14.38 1.20 2.48
N VAL A 33 -13.19 0.82 2.96
CA VAL A 33 -12.09 0.32 2.10
C VAL A 33 -12.32 -1.11 1.63
N LEU A 34 -13.30 -1.82 2.20
CA LEU A 34 -13.68 -3.18 1.79
C LEU A 34 -14.58 -3.22 0.55
N LYS A 35 -14.74 -2.10 -0.15
CA LYS A 35 -15.38 -2.09 -1.47
C LYS A 35 -14.32 -2.49 -2.50
N THR A 36 -14.64 -3.50 -3.30
CA THR A 36 -13.83 -3.93 -4.45
C THR A 36 -12.39 -4.33 -4.12
N PHE A 37 -12.09 -4.78 -2.88
CA PHE A 37 -10.76 -5.25 -2.53
C PHE A 37 -10.54 -6.67 -3.05
N ASP A 38 -9.49 -6.84 -3.86
CA ASP A 38 -9.00 -8.11 -4.38
C ASP A 38 -7.48 -7.93 -4.59
N PRO A 39 -6.60 -8.78 -4.02
CA PRO A 39 -6.86 -9.93 -3.15
C PRO A 39 -7.42 -9.57 -1.76
N PRO A 40 -7.93 -10.55 -0.99
CA PRO A 40 -8.29 -10.30 0.40
C PRO A 40 -7.09 -9.78 1.19
N VAL A 41 -7.33 -8.85 2.12
CA VAL A 41 -6.26 -8.17 2.88
C VAL A 41 -5.36 -9.16 3.63
N SER A 42 -5.92 -10.26 4.12
CA SER A 42 -5.18 -11.34 4.78
C SER A 42 -4.14 -12.03 3.88
N ALA A 43 -4.24 -11.91 2.55
CA ALA A 43 -3.28 -12.46 1.61
C ALA A 43 -2.00 -11.59 1.46
N LEU A 44 -2.00 -10.38 2.02
CA LEU A 44 -0.89 -9.43 1.88
C LEU A 44 0.22 -9.65 2.92
N ALA A 45 -0.12 -10.18 4.10
CA ALA A 45 0.85 -10.42 5.17
C ALA A 45 1.94 -11.40 4.70
N GLY A 46 3.20 -11.07 4.98
CA GLY A 46 4.37 -11.84 4.56
C GLY A 46 4.84 -11.58 3.12
N LEU A 47 4.12 -10.79 2.32
CA LEU A 47 4.56 -10.42 0.98
C LEU A 47 5.59 -9.28 1.02
N GLN A 48 6.51 -9.30 0.05
CA GLN A 48 7.51 -8.26 -0.13
C GLN A 48 7.00 -7.18 -1.10
N VAL A 49 7.27 -5.91 -0.79
CA VAL A 49 6.98 -4.78 -1.69
C VAL A 49 8.01 -4.75 -2.83
N THR A 50 7.53 -4.70 -4.07
CA THR A 50 8.37 -4.83 -5.28
C THR A 50 8.48 -3.58 -6.14
N GLY A 51 7.62 -2.57 -5.99
CA GLY A 51 7.59 -1.42 -6.89
C GLY A 51 6.83 -0.21 -6.38
#